data_AF-A0A6H1ZVK0-F1
#
_entry.id   AF-A0A6H1ZVK0-F1
#
_cell.length_a   1.000
_cell.length_b   1.000
_cell.length_c   1.000
_cell.angle_alpha   90.00
_cell.angle_beta   90.00
_cell.angle_gamma   90.00
#
_symmetry.space_group_name_H-M   'P 1'
#
loop_
_entity.id
_entity.type
_entity.pdbx_description
1 polymer ?
#
loop_
_entity_poly.entity_id
_entity_poly.type
_entity_poly.pdbx_seq_one_letter_code
_entity_poly.pdbx_strand_id
1 'polypeptide(L)'
;MTIKEAIKEYQCPGCVNGPFPDCFENNTGYDQCDNHHAGTMISGIGSIFLGMPNGFNRKGSCESTKIWLFESFETSHWTYDKFNIPIWKHLDPFGNTIVKGICPRLNNIWIHIFLGDCIDKIECINLLQAEIDDMD
;
A
#
# COMPACT_ATOMS: atom_id res chain seq x y z
N MET A 1 -12.80 -5.72 -6.31
CA MET A 1 -11.83 -6.73 -5.82
C MET A 1 -12.23 -7.11 -4.40
N THR A 2 -12.09 -8.37 -3.99
CA THR A 2 -12.27 -8.80 -2.59
C THR A 2 -11.00 -8.54 -1.76
N ILE A 3 -11.11 -8.46 -0.43
CA ILE A 3 -9.93 -8.30 0.45
C ILE A 3 -8.88 -9.38 0.20
N LYS A 4 -9.30 -10.65 0.03
CA LYS A 4 -8.39 -11.77 -0.22
C LYS A 4 -7.63 -11.63 -1.54
N GLU A 5 -8.30 -11.17 -2.59
CA GLU A 5 -7.66 -10.88 -3.88
C GLU A 5 -6.70 -9.68 -3.76
N ALA A 6 -7.07 -8.66 -3.00
CA ALA A 6 -6.22 -7.49 -2.77
C ALA A 6 -4.96 -7.82 -1.95
N ILE A 7 -5.08 -8.67 -0.93
CA ILE A 7 -3.91 -9.17 -0.19
C ILE A 7 -2.96 -9.92 -1.13
N LYS A 8 -3.51 -10.78 -1.99
CA LYS A 8 -2.74 -11.52 -2.99
C LYS A 8 -2.03 -10.59 -3.98
N GLU A 9 -2.70 -9.52 -4.40
CA GLU A 9 -2.20 -8.56 -5.38
C GLU A 9 -1.18 -7.58 -4.82
N TYR A 10 -1.41 -7.01 -3.64
CA TYR A 10 -0.61 -5.90 -3.12
C TYR A 10 0.42 -6.31 -2.06
N GLN A 11 0.18 -7.39 -1.31
CA GLN A 11 1.04 -7.78 -0.18
C GLN A 11 1.88 -9.04 -0.47
N CYS A 12 1.35 -10.00 -1.24
CA CYS A 12 2.01 -11.27 -1.50
C CYS A 12 2.77 -11.46 -2.84
N PRO A 13 2.73 -10.57 -3.87
CA PRO A 13 3.32 -10.90 -5.17
C PRO A 13 4.85 -10.99 -5.16
N GLY A 14 5.52 -10.50 -4.10
CA GLY A 14 6.97 -10.59 -3.91
C GLY A 14 7.48 -11.68 -2.98
N CYS A 15 6.59 -12.54 -2.47
CA CYS A 15 7.01 -13.66 -1.63
C CYS A 15 7.75 -14.72 -2.47
N VAL A 16 8.75 -15.39 -1.86
CA VAL A 16 9.43 -16.56 -2.47
C VAL A 16 8.42 -17.66 -2.84
N ASN A 17 7.26 -17.68 -2.18
CA ASN A 17 6.11 -18.54 -2.47
C ASN A 17 4.99 -17.84 -3.26
N GLY A 18 5.28 -16.82 -4.07
CA GLY A 18 4.34 -16.23 -5.04
C GLY A 18 2.98 -15.76 -4.48
N PRO A 19 2.02 -15.45 -5.36
CA PRO A 19 0.70 -14.94 -4.96
C PRO A 19 -0.22 -16.11 -4.54
N PHE A 20 0.27 -17.02 -3.71
CA PHE A 20 -0.51 -18.15 -3.19
C PHE A 20 -1.14 -17.77 -1.84
N PRO A 21 -2.48 -17.81 -1.72
CA PRO A 21 -3.19 -17.45 -0.49
C PRO A 21 -2.96 -18.45 0.65
N ASP A 22 -2.32 -19.59 0.38
CA ASP A 22 -2.09 -20.67 1.33
C ASP A 22 -1.11 -20.30 2.45
N CYS A 23 -0.37 -19.20 2.28
CA CYS A 23 0.54 -18.62 3.28
C CYS A 23 -0.04 -17.42 4.03
N PHE A 24 -1.30 -17.04 3.73
CA PHE A 24 -1.99 -15.95 4.41
C PHE A 24 -2.22 -16.30 5.87
N GLU A 25 -1.76 -15.42 6.76
CA GLU A 25 -2.05 -15.48 8.18
C GLU A 25 -2.76 -14.20 8.59
N ASN A 26 -3.94 -14.36 9.19
CA ASN A 26 -4.81 -13.24 9.48
C ASN A 26 -4.33 -12.49 10.72
N ASN A 27 -4.09 -11.18 10.58
CA ASN A 27 -3.81 -10.34 11.73
C ASN A 27 -5.11 -10.07 12.52
N THR A 28 -5.07 -10.23 13.85
CA THR A 28 -6.26 -10.06 14.71
C THR A 28 -6.75 -8.61 14.86
N GLY A 29 -6.17 -7.63 14.17
CA GLY A 29 -6.56 -6.22 14.24
C GLY A 29 -6.81 -5.51 12.91
N TYR A 30 -6.36 -6.05 11.76
CA TYR A 30 -6.44 -5.37 10.45
C TYR A 30 -6.47 -6.38 9.30
N ASP A 31 -6.99 -5.96 8.14
CA ASP A 31 -6.98 -6.75 6.90
C ASP A 31 -5.58 -6.77 6.26
N GLN A 32 -4.66 -7.53 6.86
CA GLN A 32 -3.28 -7.69 6.40
C GLN A 32 -2.77 -9.13 6.63
N CYS A 33 -1.77 -9.54 5.87
CA CYS A 33 -1.05 -10.79 6.07
C CYS A 33 0.06 -10.64 7.14
N ASP A 34 0.07 -11.49 8.16
CA ASP A 34 1.08 -11.48 9.23
C ASP A 34 2.43 -12.09 8.82
N ASN A 35 2.43 -12.99 7.83
CA ASN A 35 3.66 -13.67 7.39
C ASN A 35 4.55 -12.82 6.48
N HIS A 36 3.97 -11.87 5.75
CA HIS A 36 4.69 -11.10 4.73
C HIS A 36 4.40 -9.62 4.88
N HIS A 37 5.43 -8.86 5.21
CA HIS A 37 5.42 -7.43 5.02
C HIS A 37 5.81 -7.14 3.57
N ALA A 38 5.14 -6.18 2.94
CA ALA A 38 5.50 -5.81 1.58
C ALA A 38 6.95 -5.29 1.57
N GLY A 39 7.80 -5.91 0.75
CA GLY A 39 9.25 -5.79 0.91
C GLY A 39 10.00 -7.05 0.48
N THR A 40 10.35 -7.18 -0.79
CA THR A 40 11.32 -8.15 -1.29
C THR A 40 12.73 -7.62 -1.11
N MET A 41 13.55 -8.37 -0.37
CA MET A 41 14.96 -8.06 -0.18
C MET A 41 15.74 -8.31 -1.48
N ILE A 42 16.19 -7.25 -2.15
CA ILE A 42 17.18 -7.38 -3.23
C ILE A 42 18.58 -7.21 -2.63
N SER A 43 19.41 -8.25 -2.73
CA SER A 43 20.80 -8.24 -2.23
C SER A 43 21.59 -7.05 -2.79
N GLY A 44 22.23 -6.28 -1.92
CA GLY A 44 22.99 -5.07 -2.28
C GLY A 44 22.15 -3.82 -2.54
N ILE A 45 20.82 -3.93 -2.54
CA ILE A 45 19.89 -2.81 -2.71
C ILE A 45 19.07 -2.61 -1.42
N GLY A 46 18.44 -3.64 -0.88
CA GLY A 46 17.56 -3.56 0.29
C GLY A 46 16.13 -4.00 -0.04
N SER A 47 15.21 -3.83 0.91
CA SER A 47 13.80 -4.20 0.73
C SER A 47 13.07 -3.26 -0.23
N ILE A 48 12.36 -3.83 -1.21
CA ILE A 48 11.51 -3.11 -2.17
C ILE A 48 10.07 -3.65 -2.18
N PHE A 49 9.06 -2.81 -2.41
CA PHE A 49 7.66 -3.22 -2.38
C PHE A 49 7.21 -3.85 -3.71
N LEU A 50 7.35 -5.17 -3.88
CA LEU A 50 6.74 -5.87 -5.02
C LEU A 50 5.20 -5.87 -4.86
N GLY A 51 4.46 -5.50 -5.91
CA GLY A 51 2.98 -5.42 -5.90
C GLY A 51 2.39 -4.02 -5.89
N MET A 52 3.23 -2.98 -5.77
CA MET A 52 2.84 -1.62 -6.13
C MET A 52 3.03 -1.44 -7.64
N PRO A 53 2.32 -0.49 -8.31
CA PRO A 53 2.63 -0.18 -9.71
C PRO A 53 4.14 0.08 -9.86
N ASN A 54 4.69 -0.27 -11.03
CA ASN A 54 6.08 0.07 -11.34
C ASN A 54 6.26 1.61 -11.13
N GLY A 55 7.41 2.04 -10.59
CA GLY A 55 7.66 3.42 -10.12
C GLY A 55 7.49 3.65 -8.61
N PHE A 56 6.76 2.77 -7.90
CA PHE A 56 6.58 2.85 -6.44
C PHE A 56 7.55 2.00 -5.61
N ASN A 57 8.43 1.26 -6.28
CA ASN A 57 9.52 0.48 -5.68
C ASN A 57 10.56 1.38 -5.01
N ARG A 58 10.27 1.93 -3.83
CA ARG A 58 11.27 2.71 -3.09
C ARG A 58 12.14 1.82 -2.22
N LYS A 59 13.45 1.93 -2.45
CA LYS A 59 14.53 1.61 -1.53
C LYS A 59 14.38 2.47 -0.27
N GLY A 60 13.63 1.99 0.72
CA GLY A 60 13.37 2.72 1.96
C GLY A 60 14.20 2.16 3.11
N SER A 61 14.74 3.03 3.96
CA SER A 61 15.34 2.67 5.26
C SER A 61 14.30 2.23 6.30
N CYS A 62 13.06 1.95 5.88
CA CYS A 62 11.93 1.66 6.73
C CYS A 62 11.46 0.26 6.41
N GLU A 63 12.06 -0.73 7.10
CA GLU A 63 11.63 -2.14 7.12
C GLU A 63 10.17 -2.31 7.61
N SER A 64 9.52 -1.21 7.99
CA SER A 64 8.22 -1.15 8.67
C SER A 64 7.15 -0.35 7.93
N THR A 65 7.33 0.04 6.65
CA THR A 65 6.23 0.66 5.90
C THR A 65 5.10 -0.36 5.72
N LYS A 66 3.96 -0.08 6.37
CA LYS A 66 2.80 -0.96 6.40
C LYS A 66 1.82 -0.60 5.29
N ILE A 67 1.33 -1.60 4.57
CA ILE A 67 0.18 -1.49 3.66
C ILE A 67 -1.07 -1.85 4.44
N TRP A 68 -2.05 -0.94 4.42
CA TRP A 68 -3.35 -1.14 5.06
C TRP A 68 -4.40 -1.25 3.98
N LEU A 69 -5.16 -2.35 4.00
CA LEU A 69 -6.28 -2.56 3.09
C LEU A 69 -7.58 -2.21 3.80
N PHE A 70 -8.46 -1.52 3.09
CA PHE A 70 -9.78 -1.15 3.59
C PHE A 70 -10.84 -1.45 2.54
N GLU A 71 -11.96 -2.03 2.95
CA GLU A 71 -13.11 -2.24 2.05
C GLU A 71 -13.64 -0.94 1.46
N SER A 72 -13.61 0.15 2.22
CA SER A 72 -14.01 1.47 1.74
C SER A 72 -13.35 2.57 2.55
N PHE A 73 -13.39 3.81 2.02
CA PHE A 73 -12.91 4.97 2.75
C PHE A 73 -13.72 5.18 4.05
N GLU A 74 -15.03 5.05 3.97
CA GLU A 74 -15.97 5.24 5.08
C GLU A 74 -15.77 4.24 6.22
N THR A 75 -15.50 2.97 5.88
CA THR A 75 -15.32 1.89 6.87
C THR A 75 -13.91 1.80 7.42
N SER A 76 -12.95 2.57 6.87
CA SER A 76 -11.55 2.53 7.33
C SER A 76 -11.32 3.06 8.73
N HIS A 77 -12.26 3.87 9.25
CA HIS A 77 -12.13 4.63 10.50
C HIS A 77 -10.87 5.52 10.58
N TRP A 78 -10.15 5.69 9.47
CA TRP A 78 -8.95 6.49 9.43
C TRP A 78 -9.30 7.96 9.20
N THR A 79 -8.56 8.85 9.86
CA THR A 79 -8.72 10.30 9.68
C THR A 79 -7.43 10.87 9.14
N TYR A 80 -7.54 11.60 8.04
CA TYR A 80 -6.45 12.38 7.48
C TYR A 80 -6.43 13.77 8.11
N ASP A 81 -5.37 14.05 8.84
CA ASP A 81 -5.20 15.25 9.64
C ASP A 81 -3.70 15.58 9.79
N LYS A 82 -3.38 16.54 10.68
CA LYS A 82 -1.99 16.93 10.96
C LYS A 82 -1.11 15.80 11.54
N PHE A 83 -1.70 14.70 12.02
CA PHE A 83 -0.99 13.55 12.52
C PHE A 83 -0.86 12.44 11.48
N ASN A 84 -1.76 12.37 10.50
CA ASN A 84 -1.71 11.43 9.38
C ASN A 84 -1.92 12.18 8.07
N ILE A 85 -0.83 12.67 7.50
CA ILE A 85 -0.85 13.57 6.35
C ILE A 85 -0.76 12.73 5.06
N PRO A 86 -1.82 12.70 4.22
CA PRO A 86 -1.72 12.13 2.89
C PRO A 86 -0.79 13.01 2.04
N ILE A 87 0.12 12.38 1.31
CA ILE A 87 1.10 13.06 0.46
C ILE A 87 0.65 12.99 -0.98
N TRP A 88 0.35 11.79 -1.45
CA TRP A 88 -0.18 11.56 -2.79
C TRP A 88 -1.17 10.41 -2.82
N LYS A 89 -2.00 10.41 -3.86
CA LYS A 89 -3.01 9.39 -4.17
C LYS A 89 -2.94 9.02 -5.65
N HIS A 90 -3.42 7.83 -5.99
CA HIS A 90 -3.47 7.30 -7.34
C HIS A 90 -4.66 6.32 -7.45
N LEU A 91 -5.41 6.40 -8.55
CA LEU A 91 -6.40 5.37 -8.90
C LEU A 91 -5.71 4.34 -9.78
N ASP A 92 -5.60 3.13 -9.28
CA ASP A 92 -4.87 2.07 -9.98
C ASP A 92 -5.70 1.45 -11.12
N PRO A 93 -5.08 0.62 -11.98
CA PRO A 93 -5.78 -0.06 -13.08
C PRO A 93 -6.91 -1.01 -12.64
N PHE A 94 -6.95 -1.40 -11.36
CA PHE A 94 -8.00 -2.24 -10.79
C PHE A 94 -9.20 -1.44 -10.24
N GLY A 95 -9.14 -0.11 -10.33
CA GLY A 95 -10.18 0.80 -9.82
C GLY A 95 -10.13 0.98 -8.30
N ASN A 96 -8.98 0.72 -7.68
CA ASN A 96 -8.74 0.90 -6.25
C ASN A 96 -7.93 2.18 -6.01
N THR A 97 -8.23 2.87 -4.91
CA THR A 97 -7.52 4.11 -4.56
C THR A 97 -6.34 3.80 -3.66
N ILE A 98 -5.14 4.11 -4.12
CA ILE A 98 -3.90 3.98 -3.36
C ILE A 98 -3.53 5.35 -2.80
N VAL A 99 -3.21 5.42 -1.52
CA VAL A 99 -2.78 6.66 -0.85
C VAL A 99 -1.50 6.40 -0.09
N LYS A 100 -0.50 7.25 -0.30
CA LYS A 100 0.68 7.31 0.55
C LYS A 100 0.61 8.52 1.44
N GLY A 101 1.02 8.33 2.68
CA GLY A 101 1.18 9.44 3.60
C GLY A 101 2.30 9.24 4.61
N ILE A 102 2.40 10.21 5.50
CA ILE A 102 3.34 10.23 6.60
C ILE A 102 2.59 10.51 7.90
N CYS A 103 3.03 9.88 8.98
CA CYS A 103 2.73 10.27 10.34
C CYS A 103 3.94 11.04 10.89
N PRO A 104 3.92 12.38 10.89
CA PRO A 104 5.10 13.17 11.29
C PRO A 104 5.51 12.89 12.73
N ARG A 105 4.53 12.67 13.62
CA ARG A 105 4.77 12.40 15.04
C ARG A 105 5.61 11.16 15.29
N LEU A 106 5.41 10.13 14.49
CA LEU A 106 6.11 8.85 14.62
C LEU A 106 7.24 8.70 13.59
N ASN A 107 7.44 9.72 12.74
CA ASN A 107 8.32 9.66 11.57
C ASN A 107 8.09 8.37 10.75
N ASN A 108 6.82 8.02 10.53
CA ASN A 108 6.43 6.76 9.90
C ASN A 108 5.72 7.02 8.58
N ILE A 109 6.00 6.20 7.57
CA ILE A 109 5.33 6.24 6.26
C ILE A 109 4.32 5.10 6.21
N TRP A 110 3.15 5.38 5.64
CA TRP A 110 2.09 4.40 5.47
C TRP A 110 1.55 4.41 4.03
N ILE A 111 1.00 3.28 3.62
CA ILE A 111 0.28 3.11 2.35
C ILE A 111 -1.09 2.55 2.68
N HIS A 112 -2.13 3.23 2.22
CA HIS A 112 -3.51 2.78 2.31
C HIS A 112 -4.01 2.39 0.93
N ILE A 113 -4.76 1.30 0.86
CA ILE A 113 -5.42 0.85 -0.36
C ILE A 113 -6.90 0.68 -0.02
N PHE A 114 -7.74 1.46 -0.67
CA PHE A 114 -9.19 1.37 -0.55
C PHE A 114 -9.74 0.59 -1.75
N LEU A 115 -10.58 -0.40 -1.47
CA LEU A 115 -11.22 -1.23 -2.49
C LEU A 115 -12.35 -0.44 -3.17
N GLY A 116 -11.98 0.42 -4.11
CA GLY A 116 -12.87 1.27 -4.89
C GLY A 116 -12.29 2.67 -5.14
N ASP A 117 -12.99 3.42 -5.99
CA ASP A 117 -12.66 4.81 -6.28
C ASP A 117 -13.19 5.74 -5.19
N CYS A 118 -12.26 6.31 -4.43
CA CYS A 118 -12.52 7.33 -3.43
C CYS A 118 -11.55 8.51 -3.57
N ILE A 119 -10.99 8.71 -4.77
CA ILE A 119 -9.93 9.69 -4.99
C ILE A 119 -10.40 11.11 -4.63
N ASP A 120 -11.66 11.43 -4.89
CA ASP A 120 -12.27 12.74 -4.63
C ASP A 120 -12.46 13.04 -3.14
N LYS A 121 -12.39 12.02 -2.26
CA LYS A 121 -12.58 12.16 -0.81
C LYS A 121 -11.29 12.55 -0.07
N ILE A 122 -10.15 12.56 -0.77
CA ILE A 122 -8.82 12.59 -0.17
C ILE A 122 -8.06 13.80 -0.71
N GLU A 123 -7.75 14.77 0.14
CA GLU A 123 -7.06 16.00 -0.29
C GLU A 123 -5.54 15.83 -0.25
N CYS A 124 -4.93 15.48 -1.37
CA CYS A 124 -3.49 15.44 -1.58
C CYS A 124 -3.14 15.42 -3.08
N ILE A 125 -1.85 15.33 -3.42
CA ILE A 125 -1.38 15.29 -4.80
C ILE A 125 -1.98 14.07 -5.51
N ASN A 126 -2.71 14.29 -6.60
CA ASN A 126 -3.20 13.21 -7.44
C ASN A 126 -2.14 12.87 -8.48
N LEU A 127 -1.58 11.66 -8.41
CA LEU A 127 -0.63 11.16 -9.41
C LEU A 127 -1.37 10.42 -10.52
N LEU A 128 -1.22 10.91 -11.74
CA LEU A 128 -1.69 10.26 -12.95
C LEU A 128 -0.77 9.09 -13.33
N GLN A 129 -1.30 8.13 -14.09
CA GLN A 129 -0.50 6.97 -14.55
C GLN A 129 0.79 7.39 -15.28
N ALA A 130 0.74 8.43 -16.11
CA ALA A 130 1.93 8.93 -16.79
C ALA A 130 3.02 9.43 -15.82
N GLU A 131 2.63 10.07 -14.72
CA GLU A 131 3.59 10.51 -13.69
C GLU A 131 4.18 9.33 -12.92
N ILE A 132 3.44 8.22 -12.81
CA ILE A 132 3.94 6.97 -12.23
C ILE A 132 4.95 6.31 -13.17
N ASP A 133 4.62 6.24 -14.45
CA ASP A 133 5.49 5.65 -15.47
C ASP A 133 6.81 6.45 -15.62
N ASP A 134 6.79 7.77 -15.42
CA ASP A 134 7.99 8.64 -15.43
C ASP A 134 8.91 8.43 -14.21
N MET A 135 8.45 7.74 -13.17
CA MET A 135 9.25 7.44 -11.96
C MET A 135 10.07 6.14 -12.08
N ASP A 136 9.85 5.35 -13.13
CA ASP A 136 10.65 4.17 -13.51
C ASP A 136 11.94 4.55 -14.26
#